data_AF-A0AAD2DC01-F1
#
_entry.id   AF-A0AAD2DC01-F1
#
_cell.length_a   1.000
_cell.length_b   1.000
_cell.length_c   1.000
_cell.angle_alpha   90.00
_cell.angle_beta   90.00
_cell.angle_gamma   90.00
#
_symmetry.space_group_name_H-M   'P 1'
#
loop_
_entity.id
_entity.type
_entity.pdbx_description
1 polymer ?
#
loop_
_entity_poly.entity_id
_entity_poly.type
_entity_poly.pdbx_seq_one_letter_code
_entity_poly.pdbx_strand_id
1 'polypeptide(L)'
;MKNLFKEAHKLTKEMVKKYGDVDYKAQFAVCLSYLANNNEEEVTFSTIEEAAKKYCENCSYNGVNGWYVDYSINNWIKGSYNRTYIEIREYRKGTLRSIKKCGYWDNNTNEYVAFDRYSKVLNLLEVA
;
A
#
# COMPACT_ATOMS: atom_id res chain seq x y z
N MET A 1 -9.04 12.49 3.69
CA MET A 1 -10.09 13.00 2.77
C MET A 1 -10.45 14.48 2.92
N LYS A 2 -10.78 15.03 4.11
CA LYS A 2 -11.27 16.44 4.21
C LYS A 2 -10.28 17.51 3.71
N ASN A 3 -8.98 17.27 3.76
CA ASN A 3 -7.98 18.21 3.22
C ASN A 3 -7.87 18.17 1.69
N LEU A 4 -7.93 16.97 1.09
CA LEU A 4 -7.90 16.77 -0.37
C LEU A 4 -8.96 17.59 -1.11
N PHE A 5 -10.21 17.54 -0.63
CA PHE A 5 -11.32 18.30 -1.24
C PHE A 5 -11.12 19.81 -1.12
N LYS A 6 -10.54 20.30 0.00
CA LYS A 6 -10.26 21.73 0.20
C LYS A 6 -9.16 22.22 -0.74
N GLU A 7 -8.11 21.43 -0.93
CA GLU A 7 -7.02 21.76 -1.86
C GLU A 7 -7.49 21.70 -3.31
N ALA A 8 -8.26 20.67 -3.69
CA ALA A 8 -8.86 20.58 -5.02
C ALA A 8 -9.75 21.80 -5.31
N HIS A 9 -10.54 22.23 -4.32
CA HIS A 9 -11.42 23.39 -4.43
C HIS A 9 -10.62 24.70 -4.61
N LYS A 10 -9.50 24.84 -3.90
CA LYS A 10 -8.60 25.99 -4.03
C LYS A 10 -7.97 26.05 -5.42
N LEU A 11 -7.38 24.94 -5.90
CA LEU A 11 -6.80 24.85 -7.25
C LEU A 11 -7.82 25.17 -8.33
N THR A 12 -9.05 24.65 -8.19
CA THR A 12 -10.14 24.91 -9.13
C THR A 12 -10.47 26.40 -9.22
N LYS A 13 -10.54 27.09 -8.08
CA LYS A 13 -10.78 28.55 -8.05
C LYS A 13 -9.68 29.34 -8.73
N GLU A 14 -8.42 28.93 -8.55
CA GLU A 14 -7.28 29.57 -9.21
C GLU A 14 -7.32 29.38 -10.73
N MET A 15 -7.66 28.17 -11.20
CA MET A 15 -7.81 27.87 -12.64
C MET A 15 -8.95 28.68 -13.28
N VAL A 16 -10.11 28.73 -12.62
CA VAL A 16 -11.25 29.52 -13.10
C VAL A 16 -10.93 31.01 -13.11
N LYS A 17 -10.20 31.52 -12.10
CA LYS A 17 -9.74 32.91 -12.08
C LYS A 17 -8.74 33.22 -13.20
N LYS A 18 -7.86 32.27 -13.53
CA LYS A 18 -6.80 32.47 -14.54
C LYS A 18 -7.32 32.40 -15.97
N TYR A 19 -8.22 31.46 -16.26
CA TYR A 19 -8.65 31.18 -17.63
C TYR A 19 -10.07 31.64 -17.92
N GLY A 20 -10.90 31.92 -16.91
CA GLY A 20 -12.22 32.55 -17.04
C GLY A 20 -13.32 31.67 -17.63
N ASP A 21 -13.02 30.93 -18.70
CA ASP A 21 -13.93 30.07 -19.44
C ASP A 21 -13.62 28.59 -19.16
N VAL A 22 -13.88 28.16 -17.93
CA VAL A 22 -13.65 26.78 -17.50
C VAL A 22 -14.85 26.29 -16.70
N ASP A 23 -15.40 25.13 -17.08
CA ASP A 23 -16.46 24.49 -16.30
C ASP A 23 -15.92 24.09 -14.92
N TYR A 24 -16.48 24.70 -13.88
CA TYR A 24 -16.00 24.54 -12.51
C TYR A 24 -16.04 23.08 -12.06
N LYS A 25 -17.08 22.34 -12.46
CA LYS A 25 -17.34 20.99 -11.96
C LYS A 25 -16.38 19.99 -12.61
N ALA A 26 -16.15 20.13 -13.91
CA ALA A 26 -15.16 19.37 -14.65
C ALA A 26 -13.74 19.67 -14.12
N GLN A 27 -13.39 20.95 -13.96
CA GLN A 27 -12.07 21.33 -13.46
C GLN A 27 -11.83 20.85 -12.02
N PHE A 28 -12.86 20.85 -11.18
CA PHE A 28 -12.78 20.30 -9.83
C PHE A 28 -12.51 18.80 -9.83
N ALA A 29 -13.19 18.03 -10.68
CA ALA A 29 -12.92 16.60 -10.83
C ALA A 29 -11.48 16.33 -11.29
N VAL A 30 -10.96 17.13 -12.22
CA VAL A 30 -9.57 17.05 -12.69
C VAL A 30 -8.58 17.36 -11.56
N CYS A 31 -8.76 18.47 -10.83
CA CYS A 31 -7.90 18.82 -9.71
C CYS A 31 -7.96 17.80 -8.57
N LEU A 32 -9.14 17.22 -8.33
CA LEU A 32 -9.32 16.18 -7.33
C LEU A 32 -8.59 14.90 -7.73
N SER A 33 -8.72 14.46 -8.98
CA SER A 33 -7.97 13.29 -9.50
C SER A 33 -6.47 13.54 -9.50
N TYR A 34 -6.03 14.73 -9.91
CA TYR A 34 -4.61 15.12 -9.85
C TYR A 34 -4.07 15.05 -8.42
N LEU A 35 -4.78 15.62 -7.45
CA LEU A 35 -4.36 15.57 -6.06
C LEU A 35 -4.49 14.17 -5.48
N ALA A 36 -5.47 13.36 -5.89
CA ALA A 36 -5.60 11.98 -5.42
C ALA A 36 -4.41 11.15 -5.91
N ASN A 37 -4.08 11.24 -7.20
CA ASN A 37 -2.95 10.53 -7.80
C ASN A 37 -1.59 11.01 -7.27
N ASN A 38 -1.46 12.30 -6.91
CA ASN A 38 -0.23 12.84 -6.31
C ASN A 38 -0.18 12.72 -4.77
N ASN A 39 -1.28 12.34 -4.12
CA ASN A 39 -1.33 12.01 -2.68
C ASN A 39 -1.42 10.51 -2.44
N GLU A 40 -1.31 9.68 -3.47
CA GLU A 40 -0.87 8.29 -3.27
C GLU A 40 0.58 8.40 -2.78
N GLU A 41 0.77 8.34 -1.46
CA GLU A 41 2.10 8.18 -0.88
C GLU A 41 2.76 7.03 -1.61
N GLU A 42 3.86 7.32 -2.31
CA GLU A 42 4.65 6.32 -3.00
C GLU A 42 4.97 5.23 -1.98
N VAL A 43 4.48 4.02 -2.23
CA VAL A 43 4.67 2.93 -1.28
C VAL A 43 6.12 2.51 -1.39
N THR A 44 6.88 2.88 -0.37
CA THR A 44 8.29 2.57 -0.27
C THR A 44 8.50 1.24 0.45
N PHE A 45 9.74 0.75 0.43
CA PHE A 45 10.12 -0.42 1.22
C PHE A 45 9.77 -0.26 2.71
N SER A 46 9.98 0.94 3.29
CA SER A 46 9.66 1.19 4.70
C SER A 46 8.14 1.13 4.96
N THR A 47 7.32 1.62 4.03
CA THR A 47 5.85 1.50 4.13
C THR A 47 5.43 0.03 4.19
N ILE A 48 6.04 -0.80 3.35
CA ILE A 48 5.79 -2.25 3.30
C ILE A 48 6.26 -2.94 4.59
N GLU A 49 7.43 -2.57 5.10
CA GLU A 49 7.99 -3.08 6.34
C GLU A 49 7.14 -2.72 7.55
N GLU A 50 6.68 -1.48 7.65
CA GLU A 50 5.78 -1.03 8.70
C GLU A 50 4.45 -1.79 8.69
N ALA A 51 3.87 -2.02 7.50
CA ALA A 51 2.64 -2.81 7.36
C ALA A 51 2.83 -4.26 7.83
N ALA A 52 3.93 -4.91 7.43
CA ALA A 52 4.25 -6.27 7.86
C ALA A 52 4.50 -6.35 9.38
N LYS A 53 5.23 -5.39 9.93
CA LYS A 53 5.49 -5.27 11.37
C LYS A 53 4.19 -5.08 12.15
N LYS A 54 3.35 -4.12 11.75
CA LYS A 54 2.04 -3.85 12.37
C LYS A 54 1.15 -5.10 12.35
N TYR A 55 1.17 -5.88 11.28
CA TYR A 55 0.45 -7.15 11.22
C TYR A 55 0.97 -8.15 12.26
N CYS A 56 2.28 -8.34 12.36
CA CYS A 56 2.89 -9.27 13.31
C CYS A 56 2.64 -8.87 14.77
N GLU A 57 2.72 -7.57 15.09
CA GLU A 57 2.44 -7.02 16.42
C GLU A 57 0.97 -7.20 16.82
N ASN A 58 0.03 -7.02 15.88
CA ASN A 58 -1.40 -7.17 16.13
C ASN A 58 -1.91 -8.62 16.05
N CYS A 59 -1.05 -9.59 15.73
CA CYS A 59 -1.43 -11.00 15.76
C CYS A 59 -1.68 -11.44 17.21
N SER A 60 -2.93 -11.79 17.52
CA SER A 60 -3.40 -12.12 18.88
C SER A 60 -2.65 -13.28 19.57
N TYR A 61 -2.01 -14.15 18.79
CA TYR A 61 -1.27 -15.31 19.29
C TYR A 61 0.25 -15.08 19.32
N ASN A 62 0.73 -13.89 18.93
CA ASN A 62 2.15 -13.56 18.98
C ASN A 62 2.64 -13.51 20.44
N GLY A 63 3.72 -14.23 20.75
CA GLY A 63 4.25 -14.39 22.10
C GLY A 63 3.46 -15.36 23.00
N VAL A 64 2.36 -15.95 22.53
CA VAL A 64 1.49 -16.80 23.36
C VAL A 64 1.84 -18.28 23.19
N ASN A 65 2.07 -19.01 24.29
CA ASN A 65 2.33 -20.46 24.28
C ASN A 65 3.48 -20.88 23.32
N GLY A 66 4.51 -20.03 23.24
CA GLY A 66 5.66 -20.23 22.36
C GLY A 66 5.37 -20.01 20.87
N TRP A 67 4.19 -19.50 20.52
CA TRP A 67 3.92 -18.99 19.18
C TRP A 67 4.54 -17.61 19.01
N TYR A 68 5.08 -17.35 17.83
CA TYR A 68 5.44 -16.00 17.41
C TYR A 68 5.31 -15.87 15.90
N VAL A 69 5.11 -14.64 15.46
CA VAL A 69 4.95 -14.27 14.05
C VAL A 69 6.10 -13.34 13.67
N ASP A 70 6.69 -13.61 12.52
CA ASP A 70 7.73 -12.80 11.92
C ASP A 70 7.38 -12.54 10.45
N TYR A 71 8.13 -11.66 9.80
CA TYR A 71 7.96 -11.36 8.39
C TYR A 71 9.28 -11.48 7.63
N SER A 72 9.17 -11.65 6.31
CA SER A 72 10.31 -11.59 5.41
C SER A 72 9.93 -10.76 4.20
N ILE A 73 10.78 -9.79 3.88
CA ILE A 73 10.61 -8.92 2.73
C ILE A 73 11.82 -9.11 1.83
N ASN A 74 11.58 -9.30 0.54
CA ASN A 74 12.64 -9.55 -0.43
C ASN A 74 12.47 -8.65 -1.65
N ASN A 75 13.42 -7.75 -1.86
CA ASN A 75 13.52 -6.94 -3.06
C ASN A 75 14.15 -7.75 -4.19
N TRP A 76 13.45 -7.83 -5.32
CA TRP A 76 13.86 -8.57 -6.49
C TRP A 76 13.85 -7.66 -7.72
N ILE A 77 15.03 -7.41 -8.26
CA ILE A 77 15.23 -6.60 -9.46
C ILE A 77 15.84 -7.50 -10.55
N LYS A 78 15.15 -7.63 -11.68
CA LYS A 78 15.65 -8.40 -12.84
C LYS A 78 15.10 -7.85 -14.15
N GLY A 79 15.98 -7.36 -15.01
CA GLY A 79 15.58 -6.75 -16.28
C GLY A 79 14.65 -5.56 -16.03
N SER A 80 13.47 -5.57 -16.64
CA SER A 80 12.45 -4.53 -16.46
C SER A 80 11.60 -4.69 -15.20
N TYR A 81 11.83 -5.72 -14.38
CA TYR A 81 11.02 -6.00 -13.20
C TYR A 81 11.69 -5.49 -11.93
N ASN A 82 10.94 -4.76 -11.10
CA ASN A 82 11.32 -4.32 -9.77
C ASN A 82 10.18 -4.64 -8.79
N ARG A 83 10.37 -5.67 -7.94
CA ARG A 83 9.31 -6.22 -7.10
C ARG A 83 9.76 -6.39 -5.66
N THR A 84 8.88 -6.08 -4.73
CA THR A 84 9.08 -6.30 -3.29
C THR A 84 8.14 -7.39 -2.82
N TYR A 85 8.66 -8.61 -2.61
CA TYR A 85 7.88 -9.75 -2.13
C TYR A 85 7.70 -9.70 -0.61
N ILE A 86 6.53 -10.12 -0.13
CA ILE A 86 6.22 -10.11 1.30
C ILE A 86 5.74 -11.49 1.74
N GLU A 87 6.30 -11.99 2.83
CA GLU A 87 5.91 -13.24 3.46
C GLU A 87 5.71 -13.04 4.96
N ILE A 88 4.66 -13.65 5.51
CA ILE A 88 4.48 -13.80 6.95
C ILE A 88 4.86 -15.22 7.33
N ARG A 89 5.63 -15.37 8.41
CA ARG A 89 6.17 -16.63 8.90
C ARG A 89 5.70 -16.87 10.32
N GLU A 90 5.02 -17.99 10.53
CA GLU A 90 4.52 -18.37 11.84
C GLU A 90 5.39 -19.48 12.42
N TYR A 91 5.82 -19.29 13.66
CA TYR A 91 6.68 -20.21 14.37
C TYR A 91 6.01 -20.69 15.66
N ARG A 92 6.40 -21.88 16.09
CA ARG A 92 6.06 -22.40 17.41
C ARG A 92 7.28 -23.05 18.04
N LYS A 93 7.69 -22.54 19.20
CA LYS A 93 8.86 -22.99 19.97
C LYS A 93 10.12 -23.05 19.11
N GLY A 94 10.35 -22.00 18.32
CA GLY A 94 11.51 -21.86 17.42
C GLY A 94 11.44 -22.66 16.11
N THR A 95 10.38 -23.46 15.89
CA THR A 95 10.19 -24.22 14.64
C THR A 95 9.21 -23.51 13.73
N LEU A 96 9.58 -23.33 12.46
CA LEU A 96 8.69 -22.79 11.42
C LEU A 96 7.48 -23.74 11.22
N ARG A 97 6.28 -23.18 11.22
CA ARG A 97 5.03 -23.94 11.06
C ARG A 97 4.30 -23.60 9.78
N SER A 98 4.30 -22.34 9.38
CA SER A 98 3.64 -21.90 8.15
C SER A 98 4.37 -20.71 7.54
N ILE A 99 4.28 -20.61 6.22
CA ILE A 99 4.66 -19.41 5.46
C ILE A 99 3.43 -18.99 4.67
N LYS A 100 2.99 -17.75 4.86
CA LYS A 100 1.93 -17.12 4.09
C LYS A 100 2.58 -16.16 3.10
N LYS A 101 2.43 -16.45 1.80
CA LYS A 101 2.87 -15.54 0.73
C LYS A 101 1.83 -14.46 0.56
N CYS A 102 2.21 -13.23 0.79
CA CYS A 102 1.33 -12.06 0.76
C CYS A 102 1.39 -11.32 -0.58
N GLY A 103 1.78 -11.99 -1.67
CA GLY A 103 1.99 -11.30 -2.95
C GLY A 103 3.26 -10.46 -2.97
N TYR A 104 3.25 -9.43 -3.80
CA TYR A 104 4.35 -8.48 -3.93
C TYR A 104 3.84 -7.08 -4.27
N TRP A 105 4.63 -6.06 -3.94
CA TRP A 105 4.49 -4.73 -4.48
C TRP A 105 5.29 -4.62 -5.78
N ASP A 106 4.66 -4.17 -6.87
CA ASP A 106 5.35 -3.82 -8.11
C ASP A 106 5.84 -2.37 -8.00
N ASN A 107 7.14 -2.19 -7.79
CA ASN A 107 7.73 -0.87 -7.59
C ASN A 107 7.76 -0.04 -8.89
N ASN A 108 7.49 -0.65 -10.06
CA ASN A 108 7.44 0.10 -11.32
C ASN A 108 6.05 0.70 -11.56
N THR A 109 4.99 -0.07 -11.26
CA THR A 109 3.61 0.39 -11.43
C THR A 109 3.01 0.98 -10.16
N ASN A 110 3.72 0.85 -9.02
CA ASN A 110 3.27 1.25 -7.69
C ASN A 110 1.94 0.59 -7.30
N GLU A 111 1.84 -0.72 -7.54
CA GLU A 111 0.62 -1.50 -7.31
C GLU A 111 0.91 -2.79 -6.53
N TYR A 112 -0.06 -3.19 -5.70
CA TYR A 112 -0.05 -4.50 -5.06
C TYR A 112 -0.51 -5.59 -6.01
N VAL A 113 0.24 -6.69 -6.08
CA VAL A 113 -0.10 -7.87 -6.88
C VAL A 113 -0.18 -9.11 -5.99
N ALA A 114 -1.37 -9.70 -5.91
CA ALA A 114 -1.60 -10.96 -5.20
C ALA A 114 -0.86 -12.13 -5.87
N PHE A 115 -0.30 -13.03 -5.06
CA PHE A 115 0.44 -14.21 -5.55
C PHE A 115 -0.44 -15.19 -6.34
N ASP A 116 -1.73 -15.27 -5.99
CA ASP A 116 -2.73 -16.06 -6.68
C ASP A 116 -4.04 -15.26 -6.75
N ARG A 117 -4.58 -15.16 -7.97
CA ARG A 117 -5.81 -14.43 -8.29
C ARG A 117 -7.08 -15.10 -7.77
N TYR A 118 -7.01 -16.37 -7.37
CA TYR A 118 -8.19 -17.16 -6.96
C TYR A 118 -8.22 -17.51 -5.47
N SER A 119 -7.11 -17.35 -4.75
CA SER A 119 -7.07 -17.54 -3.30
C SER A 119 -7.08 -16.20 -2.57
N LYS A 120 -7.67 -16.17 -1.37
CA LYS A 120 -7.67 -14.99 -0.49
C LYS A 120 -6.24 -14.77 0.02
N VAL A 121 -5.43 -14.09 -0.77
CA VAL A 121 -4.08 -13.67 -0.38
C VAL A 121 -4.21 -12.56 0.65
N LEU A 122 -3.46 -12.68 1.74
CA LEU A 122 -3.37 -11.65 2.76
C LEU A 122 -2.68 -10.41 2.17
N ASN A 123 -3.45 -9.37 1.83
CA ASN A 123 -2.91 -8.07 1.46
C ASN A 123 -2.60 -7.27 2.74
N LEU A 124 -1.32 -7.01 3.00
CA LEU A 124 -0.88 -6.31 4.21
C LEU A 124 -1.05 -4.78 4.10
N LEU A 125 -1.16 -4.25 2.87
CA LEU A 125 -1.23 -2.81 2.62
C LEU A 125 -2.67 -2.27 2.63
N GLU A 126 -3.67 -3.12 2.45
CA GLU A 126 -5.10 -2.77 2.67
C GLU A 126 -5.49 -2.71 4.16
N VAL A 127 -4.67 -3.29 5.03
CA VAL A 127 -4.94 -3.41 6.48
C VAL A 127 -4.36 -2.20 7.26
N ALA A 128 -3.72 -1.26 6.57
CA ALA A 128 -3.04 -0.10 7.15
C ALA A 128 -4.01 1.03 7.55
#